data_AF-A0A2E5Z6X4-F1
#
_entry.id   AF-A0A2E5Z6X4-F1
#
_cell.length_a   1.000
_cell.length_b   1.000
_cell.length_c   1.000
_cell.angle_alpha   90.00
_cell.angle_beta   90.00
_cell.angle_gamma   90.00
#
_symmetry.space_group_name_H-M   'P 1'
#
loop_
_entity.id
_entity.type
_entity.pdbx_description
1 polymer ?
#
loop_
_entity_poly.entity_id
_entity_poly.type
_entity_poly.pdbx_seq_one_letter_code
_entity_poly.pdbx_strand_id
1 'polypeptide(L)'
;MNNISFNLPERPFFSCEKSSFLIIDSAKMRDVSALENLEPSCQFIVGLGNVFGTAPKFVVEHSKSHVRVACEEEIIVILDFDDLAAAIETPEGRFLYKGGLDQANDAMGFMKAI
;
A
#
# COMPACT_ATOMS: atom_id res chain seq x y z
N MET A 1 -10.07 10.98 -18.99
CA MET A 1 -9.93 10.44 -17.62
C MET A 1 -9.25 9.11 -17.77
N ASN A 2 -7.97 9.01 -17.39
CA ASN A 2 -7.22 7.76 -17.51
C ASN A 2 -7.81 6.76 -16.52
N ASN A 3 -8.33 5.64 -17.02
CA ASN A 3 -8.67 4.48 -16.22
C ASN A 3 -7.36 3.89 -15.66
N ILE A 4 -6.88 4.44 -14.55
CA ILE A 4 -5.82 3.81 -13.77
C ILE A 4 -6.49 2.65 -13.04
N SER A 5 -6.26 1.43 -13.53
CA SER A 5 -6.66 0.23 -12.79
C SER A 5 -5.76 0.13 -11.57
N PHE A 6 -6.31 0.34 -10.38
CA PHE A 6 -5.58 0.19 -9.11
C PHE A 6 -5.47 -1.29 -8.74
N ASN A 7 -4.66 -2.04 -9.51
CA ASN A 7 -4.50 -3.49 -9.33
C ASN A 7 -3.08 -3.82 -8.86
N LEU A 8 -2.96 -4.87 -8.06
CA LEU A 8 -1.66 -5.45 -7.73
C LEU A 8 -1.04 -6.08 -8.99
N PRO A 9 0.20 -5.73 -9.38
CA PRO A 9 0.88 -6.37 -10.51
C PRO A 9 1.06 -7.87 -10.28
N GLU A 10 1.11 -8.67 -11.36
CA GLU A 10 1.35 -10.12 -11.25
C GLU A 10 2.71 -10.46 -10.60
N ARG A 11 3.70 -9.58 -10.77
CA ARG A 11 5.04 -9.73 -10.21
C ARG A 11 5.42 -8.45 -9.48
N PRO A 12 4.84 -8.20 -8.29
CA PRO A 12 5.08 -6.97 -7.57
C PRO A 12 6.48 -7.00 -6.94
N PHE A 13 7.18 -5.88 -7.07
CA PHE A 13 8.30 -5.52 -6.22
C PHE A 13 7.83 -4.46 -5.23
N PHE A 14 8.17 -4.63 -3.95
CA PHE A 14 7.74 -3.75 -2.89
C PHE A 14 8.92 -2.92 -2.36
N SER A 15 8.79 -1.60 -2.36
CA SER A 15 9.76 -0.69 -1.72
C SER A 15 9.16 -0.10 -0.45
N CYS A 16 9.84 -0.29 0.67
CA CYS A 16 9.48 0.34 1.95
C CYS A 16 10.43 1.51 2.21
N GLU A 17 9.94 2.73 2.01
CA GLU A 17 10.69 3.97 2.25
C GLU A 17 10.12 4.70 3.47
N LYS A 18 10.93 5.54 4.10
CA LYS A 18 10.50 6.30 5.28
C LYS A 18 9.23 7.13 5.05
N SER A 19 9.08 7.68 3.83
CA SER A 19 7.96 8.55 3.44
C SER A 19 6.94 7.87 2.53
N SER A 20 7.18 6.64 2.07
CA SER A 20 6.27 5.99 1.14
C SER A 20 6.36 4.46 1.12
N PHE A 21 5.28 3.81 0.74
CA PHE A 21 5.27 2.42 0.31
C PHE A 21 4.99 2.38 -1.20
N LEU A 22 5.89 1.76 -1.96
CA LEU A 22 5.79 1.68 -3.41
C LEU A 22 5.57 0.23 -3.85
N ILE A 23 4.70 0.06 -4.83
CA ILE A 23 4.53 -1.21 -5.55
C ILE A 23 4.92 -0.97 -7.00
N ILE A 24 5.91 -1.71 -7.46
CA ILE A 24 6.47 -1.60 -8.81
C ILE A 24 6.23 -2.93 -9.52
N ASP A 25 5.78 -2.89 -10.78
CA ASP A 25 5.74 -4.10 -11.60
C ASP A 25 7.15 -4.51 -12.01
N SER A 26 7.65 -5.63 -11.45
CA SER A 26 9.00 -6.13 -11.77
C SER A 26 9.16 -6.58 -13.23
N ALA A 27 8.09 -6.76 -13.99
CA ALA A 27 8.18 -6.94 -15.44
C ALA A 27 8.85 -5.72 -16.11
N LYS A 28 8.61 -4.52 -15.58
CA LYS A 28 9.24 -3.27 -16.06
C LYS A 28 10.72 -3.18 -15.70
N MET A 29 11.17 -3.85 -14.63
CA MET A 29 12.58 -3.86 -14.20
C MET A 29 13.51 -4.65 -15.13
N ARG A 30 12.95 -5.42 -16.07
CA ARG A 30 13.74 -6.17 -17.06
C ARG A 30 14.31 -5.29 -18.15
N ASP A 31 13.74 -4.11 -18.35
CA ASP A 31 14.22 -3.15 -19.33
C ASP A 31 15.21 -2.19 -18.66
N VAL A 32 16.50 -2.38 -18.96
CA VAL A 32 17.60 -1.57 -18.42
C VAL A 32 17.42 -0.08 -18.75
N SER A 33 16.79 0.23 -19.90
CA SER A 33 16.52 1.62 -20.31
C SER A 33 15.39 2.27 -19.51
N ALA A 34 14.50 1.47 -18.91
CA ALA A 34 13.42 1.95 -18.07
C ALA A 34 13.81 2.11 -16.60
N LEU A 35 14.98 1.63 -16.17
CA LEU A 35 15.41 1.66 -14.76
C LEU A 35 15.51 3.08 -14.21
N GLU A 36 15.88 4.06 -15.03
CA GLU A 36 15.98 5.46 -14.62
C GLU A 36 14.59 6.13 -14.43
N ASN A 37 13.52 5.52 -14.97
CA ASN A 37 12.17 6.08 -14.98
C ASN A 37 11.11 5.05 -14.54
N LEU A 38 11.46 4.15 -13.61
CA LEU A 38 10.51 3.17 -13.08
C LEU A 38 9.41 3.86 -12.27
N GLU A 39 8.28 4.12 -12.92
CA GLU A 39 7.09 4.60 -12.24
C GLU A 39 6.42 3.48 -11.42
N PRO A 40 6.11 3.73 -10.14
CA PRO A 40 5.38 2.77 -9.33
C PRO A 40 3.96 2.56 -9.88
N SER A 41 3.51 1.31 -9.88
CA SER A 41 2.12 0.98 -10.17
C SER A 41 1.18 1.49 -9.09
N CYS A 42 1.65 1.51 -7.83
CA CYS A 42 0.95 2.13 -6.71
C CYS A 42 1.95 2.86 -5.81
N GLN A 43 1.58 4.05 -5.36
CA GLN A 43 2.34 4.83 -4.39
C GLN A 43 1.44 5.24 -3.24
N PHE A 44 1.81 4.81 -2.03
CA PHE A 44 1.16 5.18 -0.79
C PHE A 44 2.08 6.09 0.00
N ILE A 45 1.60 7.27 0.37
CA ILE A 45 2.37 8.30 1.06
C ILE A 45 2.14 8.16 2.56
N VAL A 46 3.24 8.16 3.32
CA VAL A 46 3.19 8.16 4.78
C VAL A 46 2.68 9.52 5.26
N GLY A 47 1.59 9.53 6.03
CA GLY A 47 0.97 10.76 6.52
C GLY A 47 -0.16 10.51 7.50
N LEU A 48 -0.41 11.48 8.39
CA LEU A 48 -1.49 11.36 9.37
C LEU A 48 -2.83 11.17 8.65
N GLY A 49 -3.53 10.11 9.01
CA GLY A 49 -4.82 9.78 8.42
C GLY A 49 -4.76 9.11 7.05
N ASN A 50 -3.58 8.88 6.46
CA ASN A 50 -3.44 8.06 5.26
C ASN A 50 -3.47 6.57 5.62
N VAL A 51 -3.56 5.71 4.61
CA VAL A 51 -3.45 4.25 4.79
C VAL A 51 -2.13 3.87 5.50
N PHE A 52 -1.04 4.57 5.17
CA PHE A 52 0.20 4.50 5.91
C PHE A 52 0.32 5.71 6.84
N GLY A 53 -0.09 5.54 8.11
CA GLY A 53 0.10 6.55 9.14
C GLY A 53 1.54 6.66 9.63
N THR A 54 2.29 5.55 9.59
CA THR A 54 3.68 5.44 10.02
C THR A 54 4.54 4.77 8.94
N ALA A 55 5.86 4.84 9.08
CA ALA A 55 6.77 4.35 8.07
C ALA A 55 6.65 2.82 7.88
N PRO A 56 6.53 2.33 6.63
CA PRO A 56 6.61 0.90 6.34
C PRO A 56 8.04 0.38 6.59
N LYS A 57 8.14 -0.83 7.12
CA LYS A 57 9.43 -1.50 7.35
C LYS A 57 9.66 -2.61 6.34
N PHE A 58 8.73 -3.55 6.23
CA PHE A 58 8.81 -4.67 5.32
C PHE A 58 7.43 -5.30 5.07
N VAL A 59 7.28 -5.95 3.91
CA VAL A 59 6.11 -6.78 3.61
C VAL A 59 6.22 -8.08 4.39
N VAL A 60 5.20 -8.40 5.19
CA VAL A 60 5.16 -9.64 5.98
C VAL A 60 4.58 -10.80 5.19
N GLU A 61 3.62 -10.51 4.32
CA GLU A 61 2.90 -11.50 3.52
C GLU A 61 2.29 -10.78 2.31
N HIS A 62 2.22 -11.47 1.17
CA HIS A 62 1.40 -11.03 0.06
C HIS A 62 0.83 -12.21 -0.73
N SER A 63 -0.29 -11.98 -1.40
CA SER A 63 -0.93 -12.90 -2.34
C SER A 63 -1.13 -12.20 -3.69
N LYS A 64 -2.08 -12.65 -4.51
CA LYS A 64 -2.44 -12.02 -5.79
C LYS A 64 -3.19 -10.70 -5.64
N SER A 65 -3.91 -10.51 -4.54
CA SER A 65 -4.73 -9.32 -4.31
C SER A 65 -4.58 -8.75 -2.90
N HIS A 66 -3.80 -9.38 -2.04
CA HIS A 66 -3.60 -8.92 -0.67
C HIS A 66 -2.13 -8.64 -0.37
N VAL A 67 -1.85 -7.57 0.36
CA VAL A 67 -0.51 -7.24 0.85
C VAL A 67 -0.61 -6.85 2.32
N ARG A 68 0.20 -7.47 3.17
CA ARG A 68 0.36 -7.13 4.58
C ARG A 68 1.74 -6.51 4.79
N VAL A 69 1.79 -5.33 5.37
CA VAL A 69 3.03 -4.54 5.56
C VAL A 69 3.20 -4.24 7.04
N ALA A 70 4.34 -4.63 7.62
CA ALA A 70 4.71 -4.22 8.96
C ALA A 70 5.23 -2.78 8.94
N CYS A 71 4.71 -1.96 9.84
CA CYS A 71 5.10 -0.57 10.03
C CYS A 71 5.77 -0.37 11.41
N GLU A 72 6.07 0.87 11.76
CA GLU A 72 6.45 1.23 13.13
C GLU A 72 5.31 0.96 14.13
N GLU A 73 5.64 0.92 15.42
CA GLU A 73 4.67 0.80 16.53
C GLU A 73 3.78 -0.47 16.51
N GLU A 74 4.31 -1.57 15.98
CA GLU A 74 3.59 -2.86 15.91
C GLU A 74 2.30 -2.81 15.07
N ILE A 75 2.20 -1.83 14.16
CA ILE A 75 1.09 -1.69 13.23
C ILE A 75 1.32 -2.58 12.01
N ILE A 76 0.31 -3.37 11.63
CA ILE A 76 0.26 -4.06 10.34
C ILE A 76 -0.77 -3.37 9.44
N VAL A 77 -0.32 -2.80 8.32
CA VAL A 77 -1.18 -2.30 7.26
C VAL A 77 -1.57 -3.45 6.34
N ILE A 78 -2.85 -3.55 6.00
CA ILE A 78 -3.42 -4.57 5.12
C ILE A 78 -4.04 -3.85 3.93
N LEU A 79 -3.61 -4.21 2.73
CA LEU A 79 -4.12 -3.70 1.46
C LEU A 79 -4.85 -4.84 0.74
N ASP A 80 -6.11 -4.62 0.41
CA ASP A 80 -6.95 -5.52 -0.39
C ASP A 80 -7.27 -4.83 -1.73
N PHE A 81 -6.67 -5.35 -2.79
CA PHE A 81 -6.81 -4.82 -4.15
C PHE A 81 -8.05 -5.35 -4.87
N ASP A 82 -8.68 -6.43 -4.41
CA ASP A 82 -9.93 -6.91 -5.00
C ASP A 82 -11.10 -6.04 -4.50
N ASP A 83 -11.14 -5.77 -3.18
CA ASP A 83 -12.17 -4.95 -2.56
C ASP A 83 -11.85 -3.44 -2.56
N LEU A 84 -10.67 -3.06 -3.07
CA LEU A 84 -10.12 -1.70 -3.00
C LEU A 84 -10.15 -1.12 -1.58
N ALA A 85 -9.87 -1.95 -0.58
CA ALA A 85 -9.97 -1.61 0.83
C ALA A 85 -8.61 -1.63 1.53
N ALA A 86 -8.50 -0.88 2.63
CA ALA A 86 -7.37 -0.95 3.54
C ALA A 86 -7.82 -1.14 4.99
N ALA A 87 -6.99 -1.81 5.76
CA ALA A 87 -7.15 -1.95 7.20
C ALA A 87 -5.81 -1.81 7.90
N ILE A 88 -5.85 -1.53 9.20
CA ILE A 88 -4.71 -1.67 10.10
C ILE A 88 -5.07 -2.63 11.24
N GLU A 89 -4.11 -3.46 11.61
CA GLU A 89 -4.12 -4.21 12.87
C GLU A 89 -3.14 -3.50 13.82
N THR A 90 -3.64 -3.14 15.00
CA THR A 90 -2.84 -2.57 16.09
C THR A 90 -3.06 -3.40 17.36
N PRO A 91 -2.28 -3.19 18.44
CA PRO A 91 -2.54 -3.83 19.73
C PRO A 91 -3.95 -3.54 20.30
N GLU A 92 -4.59 -2.45 19.88
CA GLU A 92 -5.92 -2.02 20.33
C GLU A 92 -7.06 -2.67 19.53
N GLY A 93 -6.74 -3.31 18.40
CA GLY A 93 -7.69 -4.01 17.54
C GLY A 93 -7.50 -3.69 16.05
N ARG A 94 -8.52 -4.05 15.27
CA ARG A 94 -8.54 -3.83 13.82
C ARG A 94 -9.36 -2.59 13.47
N PHE A 95 -8.84 -1.80 12.54
CA PHE A 95 -9.49 -0.60 12.04
C PHE A 95 -9.51 -0.63 10.52
N LEU A 96 -10.60 -0.15 9.92
CA LEU A 96 -10.79 -0.04 8.48
C LEU A 96 -10.54 1.40 8.05
N TYR A 97 -9.85 1.58 6.93
CA TYR A 97 -9.70 2.88 6.31
C TYR A 97 -11.08 3.37 5.82
N LYS A 98 -11.37 4.67 5.97
CA LYS A 98 -12.70 5.19 5.62
C LYS A 98 -12.92 5.36 4.11
N GLY A 99 -11.85 5.37 3.31
CA GLY A 99 -11.89 5.46 1.85
C GLY A 99 -11.47 4.16 1.17
N GLY A 100 -11.41 4.21 -0.15
CA GLY A 100 -10.79 3.15 -0.95
C GLY A 100 -9.27 3.28 -1.05
N LEU A 101 -8.60 2.28 -1.64
CA LEU A 101 -7.17 2.35 -1.93
C LEU A 101 -6.80 3.44 -2.94
N ASP A 102 -7.72 3.80 -3.83
CA ASP A 102 -7.61 4.95 -4.74
C ASP A 102 -7.59 6.29 -4.00
N GLN A 103 -8.08 6.31 -2.75
CA GLN A 103 -8.11 7.46 -1.84
C GLN A 103 -7.10 7.30 -0.70
N ALA A 104 -6.12 6.41 -0.83
CA ALA A 104 -5.26 6.02 0.28
C ALA A 104 -4.39 7.17 0.85
N ASN A 105 -4.24 8.25 0.09
CA ASN A 105 -3.44 9.43 0.43
C ASN A 105 -4.29 10.65 0.81
N ASP A 106 -5.61 10.50 0.90
CA ASP A 106 -6.56 11.60 1.11
C ASP A 106 -6.81 11.93 2.60
N ALA A 107 -5.99 11.36 3.50
CA ALA A 107 -6.06 11.60 4.94
C ALA A 107 -7.44 11.33 5.59
N MET A 108 -8.21 10.36 5.08
CA MET A 108 -9.58 10.08 5.56
C MET A 108 -9.63 9.45 6.96
N GLY A 109 -8.50 8.87 7.39
CA GLY A 109 -8.34 8.18 8.66
C GLY A 109 -9.08 6.84 8.71
N PHE A 110 -9.13 6.28 9.92
CA PHE A 110 -9.66 4.94 10.16
C PHE A 110 -10.90 4.97 11.05
N MET A 111 -11.70 3.92 10.95
CA MET A 111 -12.80 3.61 11.86
C MET A 111 -12.61 2.21 12.44
N LYS A 112 -13.04 2.01 13.68
CA LYS A 112 -12.96 0.69 14.31
C LYS A 112 -13.80 -0.31 13.51
N ALA A 113 -13.23 -1.48 13.20
CA ALA A 113 -14.01 -2.56 12.61
C ALA A 113 -15.04 -3.04 13.64
N ILE A 114 -16.32 -3.14 13.23
CA ILE A 114 -17.43 -3.61 14.07
C ILE A 114 -17.47 -5.13 14.02
#